data_AF-A0A5D2VQ36-F1
#
_entry.id   AF-A0A5D2VQ36-F1
#
_cell.length_a   1.000
_cell.length_b   1.000
_cell.length_c   1.000
_cell.angle_alpha   90.00
_cell.angle_beta   90.00
_cell.angle_gamma   90.00
#
_symmetry.space_group_name_H-M   'P 1'
#
loop_
_entity.id
_entity.type
_entity.pdbx_description
1 polymer ?
#
loop_
_entity_poly.entity_id
_entity_poly.type
_entity_poly.pdbx_seq_one_letter_code
_entity_poly.pdbx_strand_id
1 'polypeptide(L)'
;MVKPNPFIIVESTRFSAFDPFKVKNIVWLKALISCNKFTTAFSNSSSMDSFPRSLNPNKHLREQFVSNLPGSSMLEVSALLNNVALLMLLRHTFCSQTVNDACRSLKSYLASVALDYVFLVLPTLLIFTVLAEWVYICLIGLLLLLVFFTAVKRTYSLPYMEGPNASRASISSYRVVTMFITCLCILAVDFRIYPREYAKTETYGASLMDLGVGSFVLMNAVTSRQARNIKSSMSWWKAAFKSTTPLLLLGFARLASTLSLDYQVHVGEYGVNWNFFFTLAGVSILTSILNVPAEYSGILGSVILVGYQSWLTNGLNVYLLSNERGTDVISRNKEGIFSLFGYWGMYLVGVQVSYYLFFENHTTKQRSKHETRIRICFLTIMFWILTLLIDRYVERISRRMCNLAYVTWVVAQNLQVSED
;
A
#
# COMPACT_ATOMS: atom_id res chain seq x y z
N MET A 1 -68.03 -3.61 26.95
CA MET A 1 -68.90 -4.79 27.10
C MET A 1 -68.26 -5.96 26.36
N VAL A 2 -67.98 -7.04 27.11
CA VAL A 2 -67.95 -8.47 26.69
C VAL A 2 -66.86 -8.96 25.69
N LYS A 3 -65.85 -9.64 26.25
CA LYS A 3 -64.96 -10.71 25.70
C LYS A 3 -65.77 -12.01 25.44
N PRO A 4 -65.30 -13.12 24.77
CA PRO A 4 -63.93 -13.70 24.83
C PRO A 4 -63.40 -14.48 23.58
N ASN A 5 -62.16 -14.99 23.70
CA ASN A 5 -61.43 -15.92 22.80
C ASN A 5 -62.10 -17.31 22.64
N PRO A 6 -61.56 -18.23 21.80
CA PRO A 6 -60.62 -19.21 22.37
C PRO A 6 -59.45 -19.68 21.45
N PHE A 7 -58.47 -20.26 22.16
CA PHE A 7 -57.38 -21.15 21.74
C PHE A 7 -57.81 -22.31 20.82
N ILE A 8 -56.86 -22.94 20.08
CA ILE A 8 -56.57 -24.41 20.10
C ILE A 8 -55.43 -24.83 19.11
N ILE A 9 -54.38 -25.46 19.70
CA ILE A 9 -53.59 -26.66 19.27
C ILE A 9 -52.47 -26.58 18.19
N VAL A 10 -51.21 -26.60 18.71
CA VAL A 10 -50.08 -27.55 18.49
C VAL A 10 -50.10 -28.46 17.24
N GLU A 11 -49.05 -28.46 16.40
CA GLU A 11 -48.13 -29.61 16.20
C GLU A 11 -46.90 -29.28 15.34
N SER A 12 -45.74 -29.80 15.77
CA SER A 12 -44.47 -29.81 15.07
C SER A 12 -44.47 -30.83 13.92
N THR A 13 -43.86 -30.52 12.78
CA THR A 13 -43.12 -31.53 11.99
C THR A 13 -42.14 -30.88 11.00
N ARG A 14 -40.85 -31.20 11.20
CA ARG A 14 -39.75 -31.35 10.22
C ARG A 14 -39.71 -30.39 9.01
N PHE A 15 -38.80 -29.41 9.05
CA PHE A 15 -38.10 -28.98 7.84
C PHE A 15 -36.63 -29.41 7.91
N SER A 16 -36.28 -30.27 6.97
CA SER A 16 -35.00 -30.88 6.70
C SER A 16 -33.90 -29.88 6.36
N ALA A 17 -32.68 -30.24 6.76
CA ALA A 17 -31.38 -29.69 6.40
C ALA A 17 -31.35 -28.86 5.10
N PHE A 18 -31.04 -27.57 5.23
CA PHE A 18 -30.58 -26.72 4.15
C PHE A 18 -29.08 -26.97 3.94
N ASP A 19 -28.74 -27.64 2.84
CA ASP A 19 -27.37 -27.97 2.45
C ASP A 19 -26.69 -26.75 1.77
N PRO A 20 -25.66 -26.12 2.37
CA PRO A 20 -24.99 -24.95 1.81
C PRO A 20 -24.06 -25.27 0.62
N PHE A 21 -23.95 -26.53 0.21
CA PHE A 21 -23.08 -26.95 -0.89
C PHE A 21 -23.71 -26.84 -2.29
N LYS A 22 -25.05 -26.75 -2.41
CA LYS A 22 -25.72 -26.71 -3.72
C LYS A 22 -25.71 -25.34 -4.40
N VAL A 23 -25.54 -24.26 -3.64
CA VAL A 23 -25.55 -22.88 -4.18
C VAL A 23 -24.18 -22.48 -4.78
N LYS A 24 -23.07 -23.07 -4.30
CA LYS A 24 -21.72 -22.77 -4.82
C LYS A 24 -21.49 -23.21 -6.28
N ASN A 25 -22.07 -24.33 -6.70
CA ASN A 25 -21.90 -24.83 -8.07
C ASN A 25 -22.68 -24.01 -9.11
N ILE A 26 -23.77 -23.34 -8.72
CA ILE A 26 -24.56 -22.49 -9.62
C ILE A 26 -23.85 -21.15 -9.91
N VAL A 27 -23.10 -20.61 -8.95
CA VAL A 27 -22.34 -19.36 -9.15
C VAL A 27 -21.13 -19.59 -10.05
N TRP A 28 -20.39 -20.69 -9.85
CA TRP A 28 -19.27 -21.07 -10.71
C TRP A 28 -19.70 -21.37 -12.15
N LEU A 29 -20.83 -22.07 -12.33
CA LEU A 29 -21.35 -22.37 -13.67
C LEU A 29 -21.90 -21.12 -14.38
N LYS A 30 -22.53 -20.18 -13.64
CA LYS A 30 -22.95 -18.88 -14.20
C LYS A 30 -21.77 -18.00 -14.59
N ALA A 31 -20.67 -18.03 -13.85
CA ALA A 31 -19.44 -17.32 -14.20
C ALA A 31 -18.78 -17.90 -15.47
N LEU A 32 -18.74 -19.23 -15.60
CA LEU A 32 -18.22 -19.93 -16.79
C LEU A 32 -19.09 -19.73 -18.04
N ILE A 33 -20.43 -19.77 -17.91
CA ILE A 33 -21.35 -19.54 -19.03
C ILE A 33 -21.34 -18.07 -19.47
N SER A 34 -21.15 -17.12 -18.54
CA SER A 34 -20.95 -15.70 -18.85
C SER A 34 -19.63 -15.48 -19.61
N CYS A 35 -18.56 -16.18 -19.23
CA CYS A 35 -17.27 -16.12 -19.91
C CYS A 35 -17.34 -16.64 -21.35
N ASN A 36 -18.12 -17.71 -21.60
CA ASN A 36 -18.29 -18.32 -22.93
C ASN A 36 -19.25 -17.52 -23.84
N LYS A 37 -20.26 -16.86 -23.26
CA LYS A 37 -21.11 -15.88 -23.99
C LYS A 37 -20.33 -14.61 -24.37
N PHE A 38 -19.34 -14.21 -23.57
CA PHE A 38 -18.50 -13.05 -23.89
C PHE A 38 -17.51 -13.33 -25.04
N THR A 39 -17.00 -14.56 -25.15
CA THR A 39 -16.09 -14.96 -26.25
C THR A 39 -16.83 -15.08 -27.59
N THR A 40 -18.11 -15.49 -27.58
CA THR A 40 -18.93 -15.59 -28.79
C THR A 40 -19.48 -14.22 -29.25
N ALA A 41 -19.84 -13.33 -28.32
CA ALA A 41 -20.26 -11.96 -28.66
C ALA A 41 -19.12 -11.09 -29.22
N PHE A 42 -17.87 -11.38 -28.89
CA PHE A 42 -16.68 -10.67 -29.39
C PHE A 42 -16.39 -10.89 -30.89
N SER A 43 -17.04 -11.86 -31.53
CA SER A 43 -16.88 -12.13 -32.97
C SER A 43 -17.82 -11.31 -33.87
N ASN A 44 -18.86 -10.67 -33.33
CA ASN A 44 -19.94 -10.08 -34.13
C ASN A 44 -20.15 -8.56 -33.97
N SER A 45 -19.27 -7.84 -33.27
CA SER A 45 -19.37 -6.38 -33.16
C SER A 45 -18.20 -5.66 -33.84
N SER A 46 -18.13 -5.77 -35.16
CA SER A 46 -17.27 -4.92 -36.01
C SER A 46 -18.14 -4.19 -37.03
N SER A 47 -18.89 -3.18 -36.58
CA SER A 47 -19.50 -2.21 -37.49
C SER A 47 -19.72 -0.86 -36.81
N MET A 48 -18.95 0.11 -37.31
CA MET A 48 -19.19 1.57 -37.30
C MET A 48 -19.06 2.31 -35.96
N ASP A 49 -17.91 2.97 -35.77
CA ASP A 49 -17.85 4.43 -35.85
C ASP A 49 -16.40 4.92 -35.99
N SER A 50 -16.19 5.82 -36.95
CA SER A 50 -14.89 6.34 -37.36
C SER A 50 -14.39 7.42 -36.39
N PHE A 51 -13.54 7.05 -35.45
CA PHE A 51 -12.67 7.97 -34.70
C PHE A 51 -11.21 7.81 -35.16
N PRO A 52 -10.39 8.89 -35.14
CA PRO A 52 -9.05 8.90 -35.73
C PRO A 52 -8.22 7.77 -35.11
N ARG A 53 -7.48 7.04 -35.97
CA ARG A 53 -6.66 5.87 -35.63
C ARG A 53 -5.81 6.12 -34.38
N SER A 54 -6.33 5.77 -33.20
CA SER A 54 -5.49 5.50 -32.05
C SER A 54 -4.84 4.14 -32.31
N LEU A 55 -3.53 4.03 -32.05
CA LEU A 55 -2.80 2.77 -32.15
C LEU A 55 -3.38 1.67 -31.23
N ASN A 56 -4.26 2.04 -30.28
CA ASN A 56 -4.93 1.14 -29.36
C ASN A 56 -6.45 1.45 -29.26
N PRO A 57 -7.31 0.75 -30.02
CA PRO A 57 -8.76 0.97 -30.01
C PRO A 57 -9.41 0.65 -28.65
N ASN A 58 -8.75 -0.15 -27.80
CA ASN A 58 -9.24 -0.53 -26.47
C ASN A 58 -8.87 0.47 -25.37
N LYS A 59 -8.19 1.57 -25.72
CA LYS A 59 -7.72 2.58 -24.75
C LYS A 59 -8.89 3.14 -23.94
N HIS A 60 -9.89 3.73 -24.60
CA HIS A 60 -11.06 4.33 -23.95
C HIS A 60 -11.81 3.37 -23.01
N LEU A 61 -11.93 2.10 -23.39
CA LEU A 61 -12.59 1.09 -22.56
C LEU A 61 -11.79 0.75 -21.30
N ARG A 62 -10.46 0.70 -21.40
CA ARG A 62 -9.58 0.55 -20.22
C ARG A 62 -9.62 1.79 -19.34
N GLU A 63 -9.73 2.97 -19.94
CA GLU A 63 -9.79 4.23 -19.18
C GLU A 63 -11.03 4.29 -18.31
N GLN A 64 -12.19 4.01 -18.91
CA GLN A 64 -13.47 3.98 -18.20
C GLN A 64 -13.47 2.93 -17.08
N PHE A 65 -12.83 1.78 -17.31
CA PHE A 65 -12.76 0.69 -16.35
C PHE A 65 -11.99 1.01 -15.06
N VAL A 66 -11.07 1.98 -15.09
CA VAL A 66 -10.21 2.36 -13.94
C VAL A 66 -10.57 3.75 -13.39
N SER A 67 -11.65 4.38 -13.88
CA SER A 67 -12.03 5.75 -13.52
C SER A 67 -13.13 5.87 -12.47
N ASN A 68 -13.21 7.01 -11.78
CA ASN A 68 -14.24 7.42 -10.81
C ASN A 68 -14.47 6.46 -9.62
N LEU A 69 -13.40 6.02 -8.97
CA LEU A 69 -13.47 5.07 -7.86
C LEU A 69 -13.50 5.81 -6.49
N PRO A 70 -14.49 5.54 -5.62
CA PRO A 70 -14.65 6.24 -4.34
C PRO A 70 -13.64 5.80 -3.25
N GLY A 71 -12.87 4.74 -3.51
CA GLY A 71 -11.96 4.12 -2.55
C GLY A 71 -12.68 3.21 -1.54
N SER A 72 -11.90 2.60 -0.66
CA SER A 72 -12.35 1.74 0.45
C SER A 72 -12.18 2.44 1.80
N SER A 73 -12.58 1.77 2.88
CA SER A 73 -12.34 2.31 4.23
C SER A 73 -10.85 2.16 4.64
N MET A 74 -10.36 3.07 5.47
CA MET A 74 -8.97 3.05 5.94
C MET A 74 -8.65 1.80 6.77
N LEU A 75 -9.64 1.31 7.54
CA LEU A 75 -9.54 0.13 8.40
C LEU A 75 -9.54 -1.17 7.59
N GLU A 76 -10.22 -1.18 6.46
CA GLU A 76 -10.19 -2.32 5.55
C GLU A 76 -8.83 -2.44 4.87
N VAL A 77 -8.24 -1.31 4.46
CA VAL A 77 -6.87 -1.28 3.92
C VAL A 77 -5.85 -1.75 4.97
N SER A 78 -5.99 -1.33 6.23
CA SER A 78 -5.09 -1.83 7.29
C SER A 78 -5.30 -3.32 7.56
N ALA A 79 -6.55 -3.80 7.56
CA ALA A 79 -6.84 -5.22 7.69
C ALA A 79 -6.21 -6.05 6.56
N LEU A 80 -6.27 -5.59 5.31
CA LEU A 80 -5.61 -6.23 4.16
C LEU A 80 -4.09 -6.35 4.37
N LEU A 81 -3.44 -5.26 4.79
CA LEU A 81 -2.00 -5.27 5.03
C LEU A 81 -1.60 -6.17 6.21
N ASN A 82 -2.36 -6.14 7.30
CA ASN A 82 -2.11 -6.99 8.46
C ASN A 82 -2.28 -8.47 8.14
N ASN A 83 -3.24 -8.85 7.26
CA ASN A 83 -3.33 -10.22 6.77
C ASN A 83 -2.01 -10.67 6.11
N VAL A 84 -1.37 -9.81 5.30
CA VAL A 84 -0.07 -10.12 4.67
C VAL A 84 1.04 -10.26 5.72
N ALA A 85 1.11 -9.33 6.68
CA ALA A 85 2.10 -9.38 7.76
C ALA A 85 1.98 -10.66 8.60
N LEU A 86 0.76 -11.05 8.97
CA LEU A 86 0.47 -12.30 9.69
C LEU A 86 0.86 -13.55 8.91
N LEU A 87 0.61 -13.59 7.59
CA LEU A 87 1.05 -14.71 6.74
C LEU A 87 2.58 -14.84 6.74
N MET A 88 3.31 -13.72 6.73
CA MET A 88 4.77 -13.73 6.81
C MET A 88 5.29 -14.18 8.17
N LEU A 89 4.67 -13.73 9.26
CA LEU A 89 4.95 -14.20 10.61
C LEU A 89 4.71 -15.71 10.75
N LEU A 90 3.57 -16.20 10.26
CA LEU A 90 3.26 -17.62 10.19
C LEU A 90 4.36 -18.37 9.43
N ARG A 91 4.71 -17.92 8.22
CA ARG A 91 5.79 -18.54 7.42
C ARG A 91 7.12 -18.59 8.18
N HIS A 92 7.50 -17.52 8.88
CA HIS A 92 8.71 -17.49 9.68
C HIS A 92 8.69 -18.52 10.83
N THR A 93 7.55 -18.66 11.52
CA THR A 93 7.39 -19.67 12.58
C THR A 93 7.55 -21.11 12.08
N PHE A 94 7.04 -21.42 10.88
CA PHE A 94 7.19 -22.73 10.22
C PHE A 94 8.62 -22.99 9.72
N CYS A 95 9.27 -22.00 9.10
CA CYS A 95 10.58 -22.20 8.46
C CYS A 95 11.73 -22.31 9.46
N SER A 96 11.59 -21.70 10.64
CA SER A 96 12.53 -21.84 11.76
C SER A 96 12.73 -23.29 12.21
N GLN A 97 11.82 -24.21 11.89
CA GLN A 97 11.93 -25.64 12.22
C GLN A 97 12.62 -26.49 11.14
N THR A 98 12.74 -26.01 9.91
CA THR A 98 13.02 -26.88 8.74
C THR A 98 14.36 -26.62 8.04
N VAL A 99 15.16 -25.63 8.49
CA VAL A 99 16.41 -25.24 7.80
C VAL A 99 17.60 -25.15 8.75
N ASN A 100 17.76 -26.16 9.60
CA ASN A 100 19.05 -26.52 10.17
C ASN A 100 19.46 -27.85 9.53
N ASP A 101 19.85 -27.82 8.25
CA ASP A 101 20.69 -28.88 7.69
C ASP A 101 21.47 -28.38 6.46
N ALA A 102 22.77 -28.59 6.55
CA ALA A 102 23.84 -27.90 5.85
C ALA A 102 24.13 -28.40 4.42
N CYS A 103 23.09 -28.64 3.59
CA CYS A 103 23.30 -28.98 2.19
C CYS A 103 22.15 -28.47 1.30
N ARG A 104 22.27 -27.25 0.76
CA ARG A 104 21.26 -26.67 -0.16
C ARG A 104 21.38 -27.30 -1.54
N SER A 105 20.74 -28.45 -1.72
CA SER A 105 20.41 -28.98 -3.05
C SER A 105 19.38 -28.09 -3.74
N LEU A 106 19.38 -28.05 -5.08
CA LEU A 106 18.38 -27.32 -5.88
C LEU A 106 16.93 -27.72 -5.51
N LYS A 107 16.73 -28.95 -5.04
CA LYS A 107 15.44 -29.45 -4.53
C LYS A 107 14.97 -28.71 -3.27
N SER A 108 15.85 -28.41 -2.31
CA SER A 108 15.43 -27.68 -1.11
C SER A 108 15.13 -26.21 -1.39
N TYR A 109 15.82 -25.62 -2.36
CA TYR A 109 15.49 -24.28 -2.85
C TYR A 109 14.12 -24.25 -3.54
N LEU A 110 13.86 -25.16 -4.49
CA LEU A 110 12.56 -25.26 -5.15
C LEU A 110 11.42 -25.54 -4.16
N ALA A 111 11.66 -26.39 -3.15
CA ALA A 111 10.70 -26.65 -2.08
C ALA A 111 10.39 -25.37 -1.28
N SER A 112 11.41 -24.56 -0.94
CA SER A 112 11.19 -23.29 -0.25
C SER A 112 10.37 -22.32 -1.09
N VAL A 113 10.67 -22.19 -2.39
CA VAL A 113 9.92 -21.33 -3.31
C VAL A 113 8.47 -21.80 -3.44
N ALA A 114 8.24 -23.11 -3.55
CA ALA A 114 6.89 -23.68 -3.59
C ALA A 114 6.12 -23.40 -2.29
N LEU A 115 6.77 -23.52 -1.13
CA LEU A 115 6.16 -23.16 0.15
C LEU A 115 5.83 -21.67 0.23
N ASP A 116 6.72 -20.79 -0.20
CA ASP A 116 6.47 -19.35 -0.23
C ASP A 116 5.30 -19.02 -1.17
N TYR A 117 5.19 -19.71 -2.30
CA TYR A 117 4.05 -19.55 -3.20
C TYR A 117 2.72 -19.99 -2.55
N VAL A 118 2.68 -21.18 -1.95
CA VAL A 118 1.46 -21.74 -1.37
C VAL A 118 0.99 -21.00 -0.12
N PHE A 119 1.93 -20.56 0.74
CA PHE A 119 1.60 -19.96 2.03
C PHE A 119 1.63 -18.42 2.04
N LEU A 120 2.35 -17.77 1.12
CA LEU A 120 2.37 -16.30 1.03
C LEU A 120 1.65 -15.82 -0.22
N VAL A 121 2.02 -16.32 -1.41
CA VAL A 121 1.52 -15.72 -2.66
C VAL A 121 0.05 -16.04 -2.91
N LEU A 122 -0.33 -17.31 -2.82
CA LEU A 122 -1.70 -17.74 -3.09
C LEU A 122 -2.71 -17.15 -2.09
N PRO A 123 -2.47 -17.15 -0.75
CA PRO A 123 -3.43 -16.63 0.20
C PRO A 123 -3.58 -15.10 0.10
N THR A 124 -2.47 -14.37 -0.13
CA THR A 124 -2.55 -12.92 -0.33
C THR A 124 -3.34 -12.55 -1.58
N LEU A 125 -3.10 -13.26 -2.69
CA LEU A 125 -3.91 -13.11 -3.91
C LEU A 125 -5.40 -13.38 -3.66
N LEU A 126 -5.72 -14.46 -2.94
CA LEU A 126 -7.10 -14.81 -2.62
C LEU A 126 -7.77 -13.74 -1.76
N ILE A 127 -7.10 -13.24 -0.72
CA ILE A 127 -7.60 -12.18 0.18
C ILE A 127 -7.82 -10.86 -0.60
N PHE A 128 -6.91 -10.51 -1.51
CA PHE A 128 -7.02 -9.27 -2.29
C PHE A 128 -8.04 -9.33 -3.43
N THR A 129 -8.54 -10.53 -3.77
CA THR A 129 -9.46 -10.72 -4.90
C THR A 129 -10.78 -11.32 -4.46
N VAL A 130 -10.87 -12.65 -4.37
CA VAL A 130 -12.11 -13.39 -4.14
C VAL A 130 -12.62 -13.26 -2.70
N LEU A 131 -11.72 -13.16 -1.71
CA LEU A 131 -12.04 -13.10 -0.29
C LEU A 131 -12.05 -11.65 0.26
N ALA A 132 -12.09 -10.65 -0.62
CA ALA A 132 -12.09 -9.23 -0.24
C ALA A 132 -13.24 -8.87 0.71
N GLU A 133 -14.44 -9.40 0.49
CA GLU A 133 -15.59 -9.16 1.38
C GLU A 133 -15.41 -9.79 2.78
N TRP A 134 -14.51 -10.77 2.92
CA TRP A 134 -14.29 -11.56 4.12
C TRP A 134 -12.96 -11.24 4.82
N VAL A 135 -12.36 -10.08 4.51
CA VAL A 135 -11.03 -9.68 4.98
C VAL A 135 -10.91 -9.70 6.50
N TYR A 136 -11.93 -9.24 7.23
CA TYR A 136 -11.93 -9.24 8.69
C TYR A 136 -12.01 -10.67 9.28
N ILE A 137 -12.78 -11.57 8.64
CA ILE A 137 -12.84 -12.97 9.08
C ILE A 137 -11.50 -13.67 8.82
N CYS A 138 -10.88 -13.41 7.66
CA CYS A 138 -9.54 -13.90 7.35
C CYS A 138 -8.52 -13.42 8.38
N LEU A 139 -8.58 -12.14 8.76
CA LEU A 139 -7.68 -11.54 9.75
C LEU A 139 -7.80 -12.25 11.10
N ILE A 140 -9.03 -12.41 11.61
CA ILE A 140 -9.30 -13.10 12.88
C ILE A 140 -8.84 -14.55 12.80
N GLY A 141 -9.12 -15.25 11.69
CA GLY A 141 -8.68 -16.63 11.47
C GLY A 141 -7.16 -16.79 11.48
N LEU A 142 -6.43 -15.90 10.80
CA LEU A 142 -4.96 -15.91 10.78
C LEU A 142 -4.35 -15.55 12.13
N LEU A 143 -4.95 -14.61 12.87
CA LEU A 143 -4.53 -14.29 14.24
C LEU A 143 -4.69 -15.50 15.17
N LEU A 144 -5.85 -16.17 15.14
CA LEU A 144 -6.09 -17.38 15.94
C LEU A 144 -5.10 -18.50 15.55
N LEU A 145 -4.82 -18.65 14.26
CA LEU A 145 -3.85 -19.61 13.75
C LEU A 145 -2.43 -19.30 14.26
N LEU A 146 -2.00 -18.03 14.24
CA LEU A 146 -0.71 -17.60 14.77
C LEU A 146 -0.60 -17.84 16.28
N VAL A 147 -1.65 -17.50 17.04
CA VAL A 147 -1.70 -17.74 18.49
C VAL A 147 -1.63 -19.24 18.78
N PHE A 148 -2.36 -20.06 18.02
CA PHE A 148 -2.29 -21.52 18.14
C PHE A 148 -0.88 -22.06 17.89
N PHE A 149 -0.24 -21.68 16.79
CA PHE A 149 1.12 -22.14 16.48
C PHE A 149 2.17 -21.66 17.47
N THR A 150 2.06 -20.42 17.95
CA THR A 150 2.97 -19.89 18.97
C THR A 150 2.76 -20.57 20.32
N ALA A 151 1.52 -20.87 20.71
CA ALA A 151 1.20 -21.66 21.91
C ALA A 151 1.79 -23.07 21.82
N VAL A 152 1.58 -23.76 20.70
CA VAL A 152 2.18 -25.08 20.42
C VAL A 152 3.71 -25.00 20.51
N LYS A 153 4.34 -24.03 19.83
CA LYS A 153 5.80 -23.87 19.82
C LYS A 153 6.37 -23.58 21.21
N ARG A 154 5.68 -22.78 22.03
CA ARG A 154 6.07 -22.48 23.41
C ARG A 154 6.10 -23.74 24.29
N THR A 155 5.30 -24.75 23.95
CA THR A 155 5.29 -26.05 24.64
C THR A 155 6.46 -26.96 24.20
N TYR A 156 7.07 -26.74 23.02
CA TYR A 156 8.03 -27.68 22.42
C TYR A 156 9.52 -27.25 22.34
N SER A 157 9.94 -25.99 22.54
CA SER A 157 11.39 -25.66 22.80
C SER A 157 11.79 -24.18 23.01
N LEU A 158 12.84 -24.06 23.85
CA LEU A 158 13.94 -23.11 24.13
C LEU A 158 13.96 -21.65 23.56
N PRO A 159 14.52 -20.67 24.31
CA PRO A 159 14.56 -19.26 23.91
C PRO A 159 15.49 -19.04 22.71
N TYR A 160 14.93 -18.51 21.64
CA TYR A 160 15.69 -18.05 20.48
C TYR A 160 16.43 -16.75 20.82
N MET A 161 17.77 -16.80 20.92
CA MET A 161 18.61 -15.61 20.95
C MET A 161 18.75 -15.05 19.53
N GLU A 162 17.97 -14.03 19.22
CA GLU A 162 18.11 -13.22 18.01
C GLU A 162 19.44 -12.45 18.02
N GLY A 163 20.25 -12.66 16.98
CA GLY A 163 21.55 -12.02 16.82
C GLY A 163 21.49 -10.50 16.57
N PRO A 164 22.65 -9.83 16.53
CA PRO A 164 22.81 -8.37 16.46
C PRO A 164 22.30 -7.67 15.18
N ASN A 165 21.74 -8.43 14.22
CA ASN A 165 21.27 -7.92 12.92
C ASN A 165 19.75 -7.77 12.81
N ALA A 166 19.00 -7.91 13.91
CA ALA A 166 17.53 -7.92 13.91
C ALA A 166 16.91 -6.66 13.24
N SER A 167 17.42 -5.46 13.50
CA SER A 167 16.87 -4.22 12.90
C SER A 167 17.05 -4.17 11.38
N ARG A 168 18.19 -4.65 10.86
CA ARG A 168 18.43 -4.74 9.42
C ARG A 168 17.54 -5.79 8.77
N ALA A 169 17.30 -6.89 9.46
CA ALA A 169 16.39 -7.94 9.01
C ALA A 169 14.95 -7.39 8.94
N SER A 170 14.46 -6.69 9.96
CA SER A 170 13.12 -6.07 9.95
C SER A 170 12.94 -5.06 8.82
N ILE A 171 13.92 -4.16 8.60
CA ILE A 171 13.89 -3.20 7.48
C ILE A 171 13.88 -3.93 6.13
N SER A 172 14.63 -5.02 6.01
CA SER A 172 14.65 -5.84 4.79
C SER A 172 13.32 -6.57 4.57
N SER A 173 12.70 -7.10 5.62
CA SER A 173 11.39 -7.76 5.53
C SER A 173 10.31 -6.77 5.08
N TYR A 174 10.24 -5.60 5.70
CA TYR A 174 9.30 -4.52 5.31
C TYR A 174 9.47 -4.11 3.83
N ARG A 175 10.73 -4.04 3.34
CA ARG A 175 11.04 -3.82 1.92
C ARG A 175 10.44 -4.87 1.01
N VAL A 176 10.63 -6.13 1.36
CA VAL A 176 10.13 -7.26 0.59
C VAL A 176 8.60 -7.26 0.57
N VAL A 177 7.94 -7.07 1.72
CA VAL A 177 6.47 -7.02 1.85
C VAL A 177 5.88 -5.95 0.94
N THR A 178 6.40 -4.73 1.02
CA THR A 178 5.87 -3.61 0.24
C THR A 178 6.08 -3.82 -1.27
N MET A 179 7.25 -4.32 -1.69
CA MET A 179 7.51 -4.66 -3.10
C MET A 179 6.60 -5.78 -3.59
N PHE A 180 6.38 -6.79 -2.76
CA PHE A 180 5.52 -7.92 -3.09
C PHE A 180 4.06 -7.50 -3.27
N ILE A 181 3.50 -6.77 -2.29
CA ILE A 181 2.14 -6.24 -2.33
C ILE A 181 1.95 -5.33 -3.55
N THR A 182 2.90 -4.44 -3.82
CA THR A 182 2.81 -3.52 -4.96
C THR A 182 2.84 -4.23 -6.30
N CYS A 183 3.71 -5.23 -6.49
CA CYS A 183 3.73 -6.05 -7.70
C CYS A 183 2.42 -6.81 -7.89
N LEU A 184 1.88 -7.39 -6.81
CA LEU A 184 0.58 -8.07 -6.86
C LEU A 184 -0.54 -7.11 -7.25
N CYS A 185 -0.64 -5.93 -6.63
CA CYS A 185 -1.71 -4.98 -6.93
C CYS A 185 -1.61 -4.44 -8.37
N ILE A 186 -0.40 -4.16 -8.86
CA ILE A 186 -0.18 -3.72 -10.25
C ILE A 186 -0.62 -4.80 -11.24
N LEU A 187 -0.35 -6.06 -10.96
CA LEU A 187 -0.81 -7.16 -11.82
C LEU A 187 -2.32 -7.38 -11.69
N ALA A 188 -2.86 -7.32 -10.47
CA ALA A 188 -4.24 -7.67 -10.17
C ALA A 188 -5.26 -6.65 -10.72
N VAL A 189 -4.92 -5.36 -10.78
CA VAL A 189 -5.86 -4.28 -11.16
C VAL A 189 -6.43 -4.45 -12.57
N ASP A 190 -5.68 -5.09 -13.47
CA ASP A 190 -6.10 -5.37 -14.85
C ASP A 190 -7.20 -6.45 -14.93
N PHE A 191 -7.40 -7.24 -13.88
CA PHE A 191 -8.39 -8.32 -13.83
C PHE A 191 -9.69 -7.88 -13.13
N ARG A 192 -10.83 -8.24 -13.71
CA ARG A 192 -12.17 -7.94 -13.15
C ARG A 192 -12.43 -8.53 -11.76
N ILE A 193 -11.67 -9.56 -11.37
CA ILE A 193 -11.78 -10.22 -10.06
C ILE A 193 -11.24 -9.30 -8.94
N TYR A 194 -10.33 -8.36 -9.27
CA TYR A 194 -9.82 -7.40 -8.28
C TYR A 194 -10.90 -6.33 -7.98
N PRO A 195 -11.30 -6.17 -6.70
CA PRO A 195 -12.29 -5.18 -6.28
C PRO A 195 -11.83 -3.77 -6.64
N ARG A 196 -12.76 -2.98 -7.20
CA ARG A 196 -12.45 -1.63 -7.68
C ARG A 196 -12.27 -0.62 -6.54
N GLU A 197 -12.75 -0.94 -5.35
CA GLU A 197 -12.58 -0.11 -4.15
C GLU A 197 -11.11 -0.06 -3.68
N TYR A 198 -10.30 -1.08 -4.02
CA TYR A 198 -8.88 -1.13 -3.70
C TYR A 198 -7.99 -0.54 -4.80
N ALA A 199 -8.57 -0.17 -5.93
CA ALA A 199 -7.87 0.54 -6.98
C ALA A 199 -7.77 2.03 -6.63
N LYS A 200 -6.90 2.72 -7.36
CA LYS A 200 -6.50 4.10 -7.06
C LYS A 200 -7.70 5.04 -7.02
N THR A 201 -7.73 5.90 -6.01
CA THR A 201 -8.75 6.97 -5.92
C THR A 201 -8.36 8.16 -6.81
N GLU A 202 -9.37 8.86 -7.33
CA GLU A 202 -9.16 10.00 -8.24
C GLU A 202 -9.15 11.36 -7.53
N THR A 203 -9.98 11.52 -6.49
CA THR A 203 -10.14 12.80 -5.78
C THR A 203 -9.87 12.64 -4.29
N TYR A 204 -10.80 12.03 -3.57
CA TYR A 204 -10.74 11.78 -2.14
C TYR A 204 -11.04 10.32 -1.83
N GLY A 205 -10.44 9.80 -0.77
CA GLY A 205 -10.62 8.43 -0.31
C GLY A 205 -9.29 7.75 -0.01
N ALA A 206 -9.39 6.54 0.53
CA ALA A 206 -8.25 5.68 0.83
C ALA A 206 -8.40 4.37 0.05
N SER A 207 -7.32 3.90 -0.58
CA SER A 207 -7.31 2.58 -1.22
C SER A 207 -5.96 1.90 -1.03
N LEU A 208 -5.92 0.59 -1.20
CA LEU A 208 -4.67 -0.17 -1.10
C LEU A 208 -3.61 0.32 -2.10
N MET A 209 -4.01 0.61 -3.35
CA MET A 209 -3.08 1.11 -4.37
C MET A 209 -2.58 2.52 -4.08
N ASP A 210 -3.31 3.32 -3.30
CA ASP A 210 -2.88 4.67 -2.94
C ASP A 210 -1.73 4.68 -1.92
N LEU A 211 -1.58 3.62 -1.11
CA LEU A 211 -0.48 3.49 -0.16
C LEU A 211 0.88 3.27 -0.83
N GLY A 212 0.92 2.56 -1.95
CA GLY A 212 2.17 2.06 -2.52
C GLY A 212 3.23 3.14 -2.72
N VAL A 213 2.85 4.27 -3.32
CA VAL A 213 3.77 5.40 -3.56
C VAL A 213 4.30 5.99 -2.26
N GLY A 214 3.41 6.27 -1.29
CA GLY A 214 3.80 6.80 0.01
C GLY A 214 4.70 5.84 0.80
N SER A 215 4.38 4.55 0.80
CA SER A 215 5.21 3.50 1.42
C SER A 215 6.61 3.46 0.80
N PHE A 216 6.76 3.65 -0.52
CA PHE A 216 8.09 3.75 -1.15
C PHE A 216 8.87 5.00 -0.75
N VAL A 217 8.22 6.14 -0.58
CA VAL A 217 8.87 7.36 -0.09
C VAL A 217 9.38 7.15 1.33
N LEU A 218 8.55 6.57 2.22
CA LEU A 218 8.97 6.23 3.58
C LEU A 218 10.08 5.17 3.60
N MET A 219 10.01 4.15 2.75
CA MET A 219 11.07 3.15 2.58
C MET A 219 12.43 3.80 2.30
N ASN A 220 12.43 4.77 1.38
CA ASN A 220 13.62 5.52 1.00
C ASN A 220 14.11 6.39 2.16
N ALA A 221 13.19 7.00 2.92
CA ALA A 221 13.51 7.77 4.12
C ALA A 221 14.18 6.92 5.21
N VAL A 222 13.60 5.76 5.55
CA VAL A 222 14.10 4.82 6.58
C VAL A 222 15.54 4.38 6.31
N THR A 223 15.86 4.20 5.04
CA THR A 223 17.15 3.64 4.60
C THR A 223 18.12 4.68 4.07
N SER A 224 17.71 5.95 4.15
CA SER A 224 18.53 7.08 3.76
C SER A 224 19.83 7.14 4.59
N ARG A 225 20.85 7.80 4.03
CA ARG A 225 22.10 8.07 4.77
C ARG A 225 21.87 9.07 5.89
N GLN A 226 20.92 9.99 5.68
CA GLN A 226 20.51 11.00 6.65
C GLN A 226 19.92 10.34 7.90
N ALA A 227 18.99 9.40 7.75
CA ALA A 227 18.41 8.65 8.88
C ALA A 227 19.46 7.86 9.67
N ARG A 228 20.55 7.41 9.02
CA ARG A 228 21.66 6.70 9.68
C ARG A 228 22.70 7.60 10.34
N ASN A 229 22.54 8.92 10.20
CA ASN A 229 23.47 9.93 10.70
C ASN A 229 24.94 9.68 10.29
N ILE A 230 25.14 9.08 9.11
CA ILE A 230 26.48 8.77 8.59
C ILE A 230 27.05 10.03 7.93
N LYS A 231 28.08 10.62 8.55
CA LYS A 231 28.84 11.72 7.95
C LYS A 231 29.52 11.23 6.66
N SER A 232 29.13 11.79 5.52
CA SER A 232 29.69 11.44 4.22
C SER A 232 31.03 12.15 4.01
N SER A 233 32.05 11.39 3.59
CA SER A 233 33.32 11.94 3.06
C SER A 233 33.14 12.58 1.67
N MET A 234 32.15 12.12 0.89
CA MET A 234 31.78 12.70 -0.40
C MET A 234 30.99 14.01 -0.19
N SER A 235 31.27 15.04 -1.01
CA SER A 235 30.49 16.28 -0.97
C SER A 235 29.00 15.97 -1.13
N TRP A 236 28.21 16.59 -0.26
CA TRP A 236 26.81 16.26 -0.05
C TRP A 236 25.97 16.45 -1.35
N TRP A 237 26.33 17.42 -2.19
CA TRP A 237 25.80 17.60 -3.56
C TRP A 237 26.14 16.44 -4.52
N LYS A 238 27.37 15.92 -4.51
CA LYS A 238 27.75 14.78 -5.37
C LYS A 238 26.97 13.52 -5.00
N ALA A 239 26.66 13.34 -3.71
CA ALA A 239 25.78 12.25 -3.26
C ALA A 239 24.35 12.42 -3.78
N ALA A 240 23.81 13.64 -3.75
CA ALA A 240 22.50 13.98 -4.30
C ALA A 240 22.41 13.72 -5.82
N PHE A 241 23.42 14.16 -6.60
CA PHE A 241 23.46 13.89 -8.03
C PHE A 241 23.51 12.39 -8.34
N LYS A 242 24.29 11.63 -7.57
CA LYS A 242 24.38 10.17 -7.74
C LYS A 242 23.05 9.46 -7.49
N SER A 243 22.26 9.89 -6.50
CA SER A 243 20.94 9.30 -6.24
C SER A 243 19.86 9.78 -7.21
N THR A 244 19.97 11.02 -7.69
CA THR A 244 18.95 11.64 -8.55
C THR A 244 19.06 11.20 -10.01
N THR A 245 20.28 10.93 -10.50
CA THR A 245 20.53 10.52 -11.90
C THR A 245 19.73 9.28 -12.35
N PRO A 246 19.75 8.13 -11.64
CA PRO A 246 18.97 6.96 -12.07
C PRO A 246 17.46 7.21 -12.05
N LEU A 247 16.96 8.03 -11.12
CA LEU A 247 15.54 8.39 -11.05
C LEU A 247 15.12 9.25 -12.25
N LEU A 248 15.94 10.23 -12.63
CA LEU A 248 15.69 11.05 -13.81
C LEU A 248 15.71 10.22 -15.09
N LEU A 249 16.71 9.34 -15.27
CA LEU A 249 16.79 8.45 -16.44
C LEU A 249 15.55 7.56 -16.55
N LEU A 250 15.09 6.98 -15.44
CA LEU A 250 13.89 6.15 -15.42
C LEU A 250 12.63 6.98 -15.69
N GLY A 251 12.57 8.23 -15.20
CA GLY A 251 11.51 9.18 -15.50
C GLY A 251 11.43 9.53 -16.99
N PHE A 252 12.58 9.82 -17.62
CA PHE A 252 12.64 10.07 -19.07
C PHE A 252 12.32 8.82 -19.88
N ALA A 253 12.79 7.65 -19.47
CA ALA A 253 12.47 6.38 -20.13
C ALA A 253 10.95 6.08 -20.09
N ARG A 254 10.29 6.34 -18.95
CA ARG A 254 8.83 6.22 -18.83
C ARG A 254 8.09 7.22 -19.72
N LEU A 255 8.56 8.46 -19.77
CA LEU A 255 7.95 9.48 -20.63
C LEU A 255 8.09 9.07 -22.10
N ALA A 256 9.29 8.64 -22.52
CA ALA A 256 9.53 8.17 -23.88
C ALA A 256 8.67 6.95 -24.23
N SER A 257 8.56 5.97 -23.33
CA SER A 257 7.77 4.75 -23.58
C SER A 257 6.27 5.04 -23.65
N THR A 258 5.74 5.89 -22.79
CA THR A 258 4.31 6.26 -22.79
C THR A 258 3.92 7.08 -24.02
N LEU A 259 4.79 7.98 -24.47
CA LEU A 259 4.61 8.71 -25.73
C LEU A 259 4.73 7.79 -26.96
N SER A 260 5.64 6.81 -26.94
CA SER A 260 5.86 5.92 -28.08
C SER A 260 4.78 4.84 -28.22
N LEU A 261 4.15 4.43 -27.11
CA LEU A 261 3.17 3.33 -27.08
C LEU A 261 1.71 3.82 -27.00
N ASP A 262 1.46 5.13 -27.06
CA ASP A 262 0.15 5.77 -26.84
C ASP A 262 -0.58 5.26 -25.59
N TYR A 263 0.20 4.88 -24.57
CA TYR A 263 -0.36 4.29 -23.36
C TYR A 263 -1.25 5.29 -22.63
N GLN A 264 -2.30 4.82 -21.97
CA GLN A 264 -3.16 5.68 -21.18
C GLN A 264 -2.36 6.27 -20.00
N VAL A 265 -2.20 7.60 -20.00
CA VAL A 265 -1.67 8.33 -18.87
C VAL A 265 -2.83 8.97 -18.14
N HIS A 266 -3.08 8.54 -16.90
CA HIS A 266 -4.02 9.22 -16.01
C HIS A 266 -3.44 10.58 -15.64
N VAL A 267 -3.82 11.61 -16.40
CA VAL A 267 -3.24 12.94 -16.26
C VAL A 267 -3.55 13.57 -14.90
N GLY A 268 -4.61 13.12 -14.24
CA GLY A 268 -4.93 13.50 -12.86
C GLY A 268 -3.94 12.98 -11.81
N GLU A 269 -3.03 12.06 -12.12
CA GLU A 269 -2.08 11.56 -11.09
C GLU A 269 -0.93 12.52 -10.83
N TYR A 270 -0.26 12.96 -11.90
CA TYR A 270 0.94 13.78 -11.80
C TYR A 270 0.95 14.95 -12.80
N GLY A 271 0.08 14.92 -13.80
CA GLY A 271 0.12 15.85 -14.93
C GLY A 271 0.43 15.17 -16.25
N VAL A 272 0.58 16.00 -17.29
CA VAL A 272 0.74 15.53 -18.68
C VAL A 272 2.12 14.89 -18.90
N ASN A 273 3.17 15.58 -18.47
CA ASN A 273 4.56 15.18 -18.72
C ASN A 273 5.27 14.73 -17.43
N TRP A 274 4.65 14.95 -16.27
CA TRP A 274 5.25 14.60 -14.99
C TRP A 274 4.96 13.16 -14.59
N ASN A 275 5.86 12.57 -13.82
CA ASN A 275 5.69 11.21 -13.31
C ASN A 275 6.27 11.09 -11.90
N PHE A 276 5.98 9.95 -11.27
CA PHE A 276 6.45 9.64 -9.93
C PHE A 276 7.98 9.69 -9.78
N PHE A 277 8.75 9.25 -10.78
CA PHE A 277 10.21 9.29 -10.69
C PHE A 277 10.74 10.73 -10.65
N PHE A 278 10.10 11.65 -11.36
CA PHE A 278 10.41 13.08 -11.25
C PHE A 278 10.03 13.65 -9.88
N THR A 279 8.93 13.21 -9.26
CA THR A 279 8.63 13.60 -7.86
C THR A 279 9.72 13.12 -6.89
N LEU A 280 10.17 11.87 -6.99
CA LEU A 280 11.26 11.35 -6.14
C LEU A 280 12.58 12.10 -6.36
N ALA A 281 12.90 12.41 -7.62
CA ALA A 281 14.07 13.22 -7.96
C ALA A 281 13.97 14.64 -7.37
N GLY A 282 12.79 15.25 -7.42
CA GLY A 282 12.52 16.53 -6.77
C GLY A 282 12.70 16.48 -5.26
N VAL A 283 12.16 15.45 -4.59
CA VAL A 283 12.31 15.25 -3.13
C VAL A 283 13.78 15.11 -2.77
N SER A 284 14.55 14.33 -3.55
CA SER A 284 15.98 14.20 -3.31
C SER A 284 16.70 15.52 -3.49
N ILE A 285 16.40 16.33 -4.52
CA ILE A 285 17.00 17.66 -4.73
C ILE A 285 16.64 18.65 -3.61
N LEU A 286 15.38 18.69 -3.16
CA LEU A 286 14.93 19.61 -2.11
C LEU A 286 15.53 19.30 -0.75
N THR A 287 15.48 18.02 -0.36
CA THR A 287 16.15 17.52 0.87
C THR A 287 17.62 17.84 0.84
N SER A 288 18.18 17.76 -0.36
CA SER A 288 19.56 18.06 -0.60
C SER A 288 19.85 19.53 -0.23
N ILE A 289 19.20 20.48 -0.91
CA ILE A 289 19.45 21.93 -0.72
C ILE A 289 19.42 22.36 0.76
N LEU A 290 18.52 21.82 1.58
CA LEU A 290 18.35 22.24 2.97
C LEU A 290 19.22 21.51 4.00
N ASN A 291 19.93 20.43 3.62
CA ASN A 291 20.85 19.63 4.46
C ASN A 291 20.59 19.68 5.99
N VAL A 292 19.41 19.22 6.42
CA VAL A 292 18.98 19.30 7.82
C VAL A 292 19.44 18.05 8.60
N PRO A 293 19.89 18.18 9.87
CA PRO A 293 20.19 17.04 10.72
C PRO A 293 18.98 16.11 10.88
N ALA A 294 19.20 14.80 11.03
CA ALA A 294 18.11 13.83 11.18
C ALA A 294 17.18 14.15 12.37
N GLU A 295 17.74 14.69 13.46
CA GLU A 295 17.01 15.07 14.68
C GLU A 295 15.94 16.14 14.44
N TYR A 296 16.20 17.12 13.58
CA TYR A 296 15.30 18.23 13.29
C TYR A 296 14.54 18.06 11.97
N SER A 297 14.89 17.04 11.19
CA SER A 297 14.32 16.81 9.86
C SER A 297 12.80 16.72 9.87
N GLY A 298 12.20 15.96 10.79
CA GLY A 298 10.74 15.82 10.83
C GLY A 298 10.01 17.00 11.46
N ILE A 299 10.67 17.86 12.25
CA ILE A 299 10.09 19.15 12.66
C ILE A 299 9.93 20.04 11.42
N LEU A 300 10.99 20.17 10.61
CA LEU A 300 10.92 20.88 9.33
C LEU A 300 9.85 20.26 8.42
N GLY A 301 9.83 18.93 8.31
CA GLY A 301 8.82 18.21 7.55
C GLY A 301 7.39 18.54 7.99
N SER A 302 7.15 18.56 9.31
CA SER A 302 5.85 18.91 9.87
C SER A 302 5.45 20.35 9.58
N VAL A 303 6.38 21.31 9.67
CA VAL A 303 6.15 22.72 9.32
C VAL A 303 5.78 22.86 7.84
N ILE A 304 6.50 22.17 6.95
CA ILE A 304 6.20 22.16 5.50
C ILE A 304 4.80 21.59 5.26
N LEU A 305 4.45 20.47 5.91
CA LEU A 305 3.14 19.83 5.72
C LEU A 305 1.99 20.70 6.22
N VAL A 306 2.14 21.35 7.39
CA VAL A 306 1.11 22.25 7.93
C VAL A 306 0.97 23.49 7.04
N GLY A 307 2.09 24.08 6.60
CA GLY A 307 2.07 25.19 5.66
C GLY A 307 1.42 24.83 4.32
N TYR A 308 1.74 23.65 3.78
CA TYR A 308 1.13 23.14 2.56
C TYR A 308 -0.36 22.86 2.72
N GLN A 309 -0.78 22.27 3.86
CA GLN A 309 -2.19 22.05 4.14
C GLN A 309 -2.97 23.36 4.27
N SER A 310 -2.37 24.39 4.90
CA SER A 310 -2.99 25.72 4.95
C SER A 310 -3.19 26.31 3.55
N TRP A 311 -2.21 26.12 2.65
CA TRP A 311 -2.34 26.53 1.27
C TRP A 311 -3.43 25.75 0.51
N LEU A 312 -3.53 24.43 0.73
CA LEU A 312 -4.61 23.59 0.19
C LEU A 312 -6.00 24.10 0.61
N THR A 313 -6.19 24.38 1.89
CA THR A 313 -7.46 24.89 2.42
C THR A 313 -7.82 26.28 1.88
N ASN A 314 -6.83 27.10 1.51
CA ASN A 314 -7.02 28.43 0.91
C ASN A 314 -7.36 28.40 -0.60
N GLY A 315 -7.77 27.25 -1.15
CA GLY A 315 -8.29 27.12 -2.52
C GLY A 315 -7.33 26.45 -3.52
N LEU A 316 -6.12 26.07 -3.10
CA LEU A 316 -5.22 25.27 -3.96
C LEU A 316 -5.82 23.88 -4.24
N ASN A 317 -6.60 23.31 -3.32
CA ASN A 317 -7.29 22.05 -3.54
C ASN A 317 -8.27 22.11 -4.74
N VAL A 318 -9.06 23.18 -4.87
CA VAL A 318 -9.97 23.40 -6.00
C VAL A 318 -9.18 23.51 -7.31
N TYR A 319 -8.05 24.22 -7.29
CA TYR A 319 -7.18 24.34 -8.46
C TYR A 319 -6.54 23.00 -8.86
N LEU A 320 -6.13 22.15 -7.91
CA LEU A 320 -5.53 20.86 -8.21
C LEU A 320 -6.53 19.82 -8.70
N LEU A 321 -7.76 19.85 -8.18
CA LEU A 321 -8.83 18.93 -8.57
C LEU A 321 -9.50 19.34 -9.88
N SER A 322 -9.41 20.61 -10.29
CA SER A 322 -10.00 21.06 -11.55
C SER A 322 -9.38 20.37 -12.76
N ASN A 323 -10.20 20.07 -13.76
CA ASN A 323 -9.75 19.50 -15.03
C ASN A 323 -9.15 20.57 -15.96
N GLU A 324 -9.32 21.85 -15.62
CA GLU A 324 -8.79 22.97 -16.40
C GLU A 324 -7.27 23.01 -16.31
N ARG A 325 -6.64 23.09 -17.47
CA ARG A 325 -5.19 23.21 -17.63
C ARG A 325 -4.89 24.42 -18.49
N GLY A 326 -4.04 25.30 -17.98
CA GLY A 326 -3.46 26.38 -18.75
C GLY A 326 -2.46 25.87 -19.78
N THR A 327 -1.96 26.80 -20.59
CA THR A 327 -0.93 26.52 -21.59
C THR A 327 0.45 26.30 -20.98
N ASP A 328 0.68 26.82 -19.77
CA ASP A 328 1.97 26.79 -19.09
C ASP A 328 2.40 25.39 -18.62
N VAL A 329 3.71 25.15 -18.61
CA VAL A 329 4.31 23.88 -18.17
C VAL A 329 3.92 23.53 -16.72
N ILE A 330 3.77 24.55 -15.86
CA ILE A 330 3.35 24.37 -14.46
C ILE A 330 1.88 23.95 -14.39
N SER A 331 1.01 24.60 -15.16
CA SER A 331 -0.42 24.27 -15.14
C SER A 331 -0.71 22.88 -15.71
N ARG A 332 0.08 22.44 -16.70
CA ARG A 332 0.01 21.07 -17.26
C ARG A 332 0.47 19.98 -16.29
N ASN A 333 1.30 20.33 -15.31
CA ASN A 333 1.90 19.39 -14.36
C ASN A 333 1.61 19.77 -12.89
N LYS A 334 0.50 20.49 -12.66
CA LYS A 334 0.18 21.08 -11.37
C LYS A 334 0.13 20.02 -10.27
N GLU A 335 -0.47 18.87 -10.54
CA GLU A 335 -0.61 17.78 -9.56
C GLU A 335 0.75 17.29 -9.06
N GLY A 336 1.67 16.99 -9.98
CA GLY A 336 2.99 16.47 -9.64
C GLY A 336 3.92 17.50 -9.00
N ILE A 337 3.81 18.78 -9.39
CA ILE A 337 4.66 19.85 -8.85
C ILE A 337 4.22 20.23 -7.43
N PHE A 338 2.92 20.42 -7.19
CA PHE A 338 2.44 20.83 -5.87
C PHE A 338 2.45 19.67 -4.86
N SER A 339 2.15 18.43 -5.29
CA SER A 339 2.27 17.25 -4.42
C SER A 339 3.72 16.98 -3.95
N LEU A 340 4.72 17.59 -4.59
CA LEU A 340 6.13 17.52 -4.18
C LEU A 340 6.32 17.96 -2.73
N PHE A 341 5.62 19.00 -2.28
CA PHE A 341 5.72 19.50 -0.91
C PHE A 341 5.19 18.47 0.10
N GLY A 342 4.09 17.80 -0.22
CA GLY A 342 3.54 16.69 0.56
C GLY A 342 4.52 15.51 0.67
N TYR A 343 5.06 15.06 -0.46
CA TYR A 343 6.04 13.95 -0.48
C TYR A 343 7.35 14.31 0.22
N TRP A 344 7.80 15.55 0.10
CA TRP A 344 9.02 16.01 0.77
C TRP A 344 8.83 16.08 2.28
N GLY A 345 7.70 16.61 2.74
CA GLY A 345 7.34 16.59 4.16
C GLY A 345 7.23 15.17 4.72
N MET A 346 6.56 14.26 4.00
CA MET A 346 6.48 12.84 4.34
C MET A 346 7.86 12.20 4.47
N TYR A 347 8.75 12.45 3.51
CA TYR A 347 10.12 11.93 3.53
C TYR A 347 10.88 12.40 4.77
N LEU A 348 10.82 13.70 5.09
CA LEU A 348 11.50 14.29 6.24
C LEU A 348 10.98 13.75 7.59
N VAL A 349 9.65 13.63 7.74
CA VAL A 349 9.04 12.97 8.91
C VAL A 349 9.51 11.51 9.03
N GLY A 350 9.51 10.78 7.91
CA GLY A 350 10.02 9.41 7.85
C GLY A 350 11.49 9.28 8.28
N VAL A 351 12.34 10.23 7.92
CA VAL A 351 13.76 10.25 8.34
C VAL A 351 13.87 10.38 9.87
N GLN A 352 13.14 11.31 10.48
CA GLN A 352 13.19 11.52 11.94
C GLN A 352 12.63 10.31 12.71
N VAL A 353 11.48 9.79 12.29
CA VAL A 353 10.87 8.60 12.89
C VAL A 353 11.84 7.42 12.83
N SER A 354 12.49 7.21 11.70
CA SER A 354 13.44 6.11 11.52
C SER A 354 14.73 6.30 12.31
N TYR A 355 15.22 7.53 12.42
CA TYR A 355 16.37 7.85 13.26
C TYR A 355 16.10 7.49 14.72
N TYR A 356 14.96 7.91 15.26
CA TYR A 356 14.55 7.65 16.64
C TYR A 356 14.29 6.17 16.93
N LEU A 357 13.73 5.44 15.96
CA LEU A 357 13.43 4.01 16.11
C LEU A 357 14.66 3.11 15.97
N PHE A 358 15.55 3.40 15.02
CA PHE A 358 16.60 2.45 14.62
C PHE A 358 18.03 2.92 14.87
N PHE A 359 18.33 4.23 14.89
CA PHE A 359 19.71 4.73 14.76
C PHE A 359 20.23 5.63 15.87
N GLU A 360 19.37 6.24 16.70
CA GLU A 360 19.74 7.17 17.78
C GLU A 360 20.77 6.57 18.79
N ASN A 361 20.79 5.24 18.96
CA ASN A 361 21.46 4.59 20.09
C ASN A 361 22.68 3.72 19.77
N HIS A 362 23.33 3.88 18.62
CA HIS A 362 24.54 3.10 18.31
C HIS A 362 25.73 3.34 19.26
N THR A 363 25.67 4.32 20.17
CA THR A 363 26.82 4.75 20.98
C THR A 363 26.79 4.38 22.46
N THR A 364 25.66 4.09 23.12
CA THR A 364 25.68 4.01 24.61
C THR A 364 24.80 2.98 25.32
N LYS A 365 23.87 2.26 24.69
CA LYS A 365 23.15 1.14 25.33
C LYS A 365 22.41 0.30 24.29
N GLN A 366 22.64 -1.02 24.30
CA GLN A 366 21.83 -1.97 23.55
C GLN A 366 20.41 -1.92 24.13
N ARG A 367 19.52 -1.19 23.44
CA ARG A 367 18.16 -0.92 23.91
C ARG A 367 17.37 -2.24 23.99
N SER A 368 16.53 -2.38 25.02
CA SER A 368 15.65 -3.53 25.10
C SER A 368 14.67 -3.49 23.92
N LYS A 369 14.51 -4.62 23.23
CA LYS A 369 13.55 -4.78 22.12
C LYS A 369 12.13 -4.39 22.53
N HIS A 370 11.79 -4.62 23.79
CA HIS A 370 10.50 -4.25 24.38
C HIS A 370 10.25 -2.74 24.35
N GLU A 371 11.27 -1.92 24.64
CA GLU A 371 11.14 -0.46 24.59
C GLU A 371 10.92 0.04 23.14
N THR A 372 11.59 -0.59 22.18
CA THR A 372 11.42 -0.24 20.75
C THR A 372 10.01 -0.58 20.27
N ARG A 373 9.47 -1.76 20.65
CA ARG A 373 8.10 -2.16 20.33
C ARG A 373 7.06 -1.23 20.96
N ILE A 374 7.21 -0.88 22.23
CA ILE A 374 6.30 0.09 22.89
C ILE A 374 6.30 1.42 22.14
N ARG A 375 7.46 1.91 21.72
CA ARG A 375 7.57 3.18 20.98
C ARG A 375 6.89 3.09 19.61
N ILE A 376 7.09 1.99 18.87
CA ILE A 376 6.41 1.78 17.59
C ILE A 376 4.89 1.77 17.82
N CYS A 377 4.41 0.98 18.78
CA CYS A 377 2.98 0.91 19.12
C CYS A 377 2.41 2.29 19.49
N PHE A 378 3.11 3.04 20.36
CA PHE A 378 2.72 4.40 20.74
C PHE A 378 2.66 5.35 19.54
N LEU A 379 3.69 5.35 18.69
CA LEU A 379 3.73 6.17 17.48
C LEU A 379 2.62 5.78 16.49
N THR A 380 2.39 4.48 16.30
CA THR A 380 1.31 3.96 15.45
C THR A 380 -0.05 4.48 15.92
N ILE A 381 -0.35 4.35 17.22
CA ILE A 381 -1.61 4.85 17.80
C ILE A 381 -1.71 6.37 17.63
N MET A 382 -0.64 7.11 17.92
CA MET A 382 -0.60 8.56 17.79
C MET A 382 -0.88 9.00 16.35
N PHE A 383 -0.21 8.41 15.35
CA PHE A 383 -0.42 8.75 13.94
C PHE A 383 -1.81 8.33 13.46
N TRP A 384 -2.38 7.21 13.92
CA TRP A 384 -3.75 6.81 13.60
C TRP A 384 -4.78 7.81 14.13
N ILE A 385 -4.67 8.21 15.40
CA ILE A 385 -5.56 9.22 15.98
C ILE A 385 -5.43 10.54 15.21
N LEU A 386 -4.19 10.98 14.95
CA LEU A 386 -3.93 12.19 14.19
C LEU A 386 -4.56 12.13 12.80
N THR A 387 -4.43 10.99 12.12
CA THR A 387 -5.03 10.76 10.81
C THR A 387 -6.55 10.91 10.86
N LEU A 388 -7.22 10.27 11.83
CA LEU A 388 -8.67 10.33 11.97
C LEU A 388 -9.17 11.75 12.29
N LEU A 389 -8.41 12.51 13.09
CA LEU A 389 -8.72 13.90 13.39
C LEU A 389 -8.60 14.78 12.15
N ILE A 390 -7.51 14.66 11.39
CA ILE A 390 -7.29 15.51 10.21
C ILE A 390 -8.28 15.17 9.09
N ASP A 391 -8.54 13.88 8.85
CA ASP A 391 -9.51 13.43 7.83
C ASP A 391 -10.93 13.93 8.14
N ARG A 392 -11.32 13.98 9.41
CA ARG A 392 -12.65 14.43 9.83
C ARG A 392 -12.79 15.95 9.91
N TYR A 393 -11.79 16.66 10.40
CA TYR A 393 -11.91 18.09 10.75
C TYR A 393 -11.24 19.05 9.77
N VAL A 394 -10.27 18.59 8.97
CA VAL A 394 -9.48 19.48 8.08
C VAL A 394 -9.83 19.21 6.62
N GLU A 395 -9.45 18.04 6.11
CA GLU A 395 -9.67 17.67 4.72
C GLU A 395 -9.57 16.15 4.58
N ARG A 396 -10.47 15.56 3.78
CA ARG A 396 -10.43 14.13 3.49
C ARG A 396 -9.13 13.72 2.82
N ILE A 397 -8.69 12.49 3.04
CA ILE A 397 -7.47 11.95 2.43
C ILE A 397 -7.51 12.05 0.92
N SER A 398 -6.43 12.56 0.33
CA SER A 398 -6.24 12.61 -1.11
C SER A 398 -4.81 12.28 -1.49
N ARG A 399 -4.64 11.18 -2.21
CA ARG A 399 -3.35 10.80 -2.81
C ARG A 399 -2.89 11.86 -3.83
N ARG A 400 -3.79 12.33 -4.69
CA ARG A 400 -3.49 13.26 -5.80
C ARG A 400 -2.86 14.55 -5.29
N MET A 401 -3.37 15.08 -4.18
CA MET A 401 -2.84 16.30 -3.57
C MET A 401 -1.67 16.02 -2.61
N CYS A 402 -1.47 14.77 -2.19
CA CYS A 402 -0.55 14.37 -1.13
C CYS A 402 -0.74 15.24 0.11
N ASN A 403 -2.01 15.34 0.56
CA ASN A 403 -2.39 16.22 1.66
C ASN A 403 -1.92 15.68 3.02
N LEU A 404 -2.03 16.49 4.07
CA LEU A 404 -1.53 16.13 5.39
C LEU A 404 -2.18 14.84 5.93
N ALA A 405 -3.49 14.66 5.70
CA ALA A 405 -4.22 13.45 6.09
C ALA A 405 -3.68 12.18 5.40
N TYR A 406 -3.36 12.27 4.11
CA TYR A 406 -2.71 11.18 3.38
C TYR A 406 -1.33 10.87 3.97
N VAL A 407 -0.55 11.90 4.31
CA VAL A 407 0.80 11.70 4.85
C VAL A 407 0.77 10.99 6.21
N THR A 408 -0.07 11.45 7.13
CA THR A 408 -0.19 10.83 8.46
C THR A 408 -0.73 9.41 8.37
N TRP A 409 -1.69 9.15 7.47
CA TRP A 409 -2.20 7.81 7.22
C TRP A 409 -1.13 6.85 6.71
N VAL A 410 -0.36 7.26 5.70
CA VAL A 410 0.72 6.44 5.14
C VAL A 410 1.75 6.12 6.24
N VAL A 411 2.12 7.10 7.07
CA VAL A 411 3.06 6.87 8.18
C VAL A 411 2.46 5.88 9.20
N ALA A 412 1.20 6.04 9.58
CA ALA A 412 0.52 5.14 10.51
C ALA A 412 0.51 3.68 10.00
N GLN A 413 0.16 3.48 8.73
CA GLN A 413 0.08 2.16 8.12
C GLN A 413 1.45 1.46 8.04
N ASN A 414 2.49 2.19 7.64
CA ASN A 414 3.81 1.59 7.51
C ASN A 414 4.46 1.31 8.88
N LEU A 415 4.14 2.10 9.91
CA LEU A 415 4.54 1.79 11.29
C LEU A 415 3.82 0.55 11.82
N GLN A 416 2.53 0.41 11.53
CA GLN A 416 1.74 -0.76 11.90
C GLN A 416 2.31 -2.05 11.29
N VAL A 417 2.60 -2.06 9.98
CA VAL A 417 3.22 -3.22 9.31
C VAL A 417 4.63 -3.52 9.81
N SER A 418 5.31 -2.54 10.42
CA SER A 418 6.64 -2.73 11.00
C SER A 418 6.62 -3.29 12.43
N GLU A 419 5.46 -3.33 13.08
CA GLU A 419 5.29 -3.88 14.44
C GLU A 419 5.27 -5.42 14.43
N ASP A 420 4.73 -5.99 13.35
CA ASP A 420 4.60 -7.42 13.06
C ASP A 420 5.88 -7.99 12.41
#